data_AF-A0A426QID6-F1
#
_entry.id   AF-A0A426QID6-F1
#
_cell.length_a   1.000
_cell.length_b   1.000
_cell.length_c   1.000
_cell.angle_alpha   90.00
_cell.angle_beta   90.00
_cell.angle_gamma   90.00
#
_symmetry.space_group_name_H-M   'P 1'
#
loop_
_entity.id
_entity.type
_entity.pdbx_description
1 polymer ?
#
loop_
_entity_poly.entity_id
_entity_poly.type
_entity_poly.pdbx_seq_one_letter_code
_entity_poly.pdbx_strand_id
1 'polypeptide(L)'
;METKMNRSVLGVLAICASTYGAAVSAASVPGLPAEAGAMSGDDSYFSVDIMDSTAVEGALDFSVKLLEEFSFGGNFGLQAFGFNVDPTMETETTDNGSVVLSSTPLELSNLPDGWSVKTDQQMGGQGVFDIALWTEGNNRTDQLDFTLIGAGQDQIGDEFAAKVAGYFGMGHGKGGDNGNGVEPPQAVPLPAAAWLFISGIVGMLGVARRRNPAAVQSAA
;
A
#
# COMPACT_ATOMS: atom_id res chain seq x y z
N MET A 1 -9.37 71.71 17.86
CA MET A 1 -9.07 70.77 16.76
C MET A 1 -9.89 69.53 17.04
N GLU A 2 -11.14 69.51 16.58
CA GLU A 2 -12.13 68.48 16.89
C GLU A 2 -12.10 67.38 15.84
N THR A 3 -11.84 66.15 16.27
CA THR A 3 -11.81 64.95 15.42
C THR A 3 -13.20 64.31 15.40
N LYS A 4 -13.89 64.40 14.26
CA LYS A 4 -15.16 63.68 13.99
C LYS A 4 -14.88 62.19 13.81
N MET A 5 -15.54 61.36 14.62
CA MET A 5 -15.49 59.90 14.52
C MET A 5 -16.68 59.43 13.67
N ASN A 6 -16.41 58.88 12.49
CA ASN A 6 -17.43 58.34 11.58
C ASN A 6 -17.87 56.95 12.05
N ARG A 7 -19.15 56.83 12.42
CA ARG A 7 -19.89 55.57 12.59
C ARG A 7 -20.53 55.20 11.26
N SER A 8 -20.16 54.07 10.66
CA SER A 8 -20.82 53.38 9.52
C SER A 8 -19.86 52.26 9.08
N VAL A 9 -20.18 50.98 8.87
CA VAL A 9 -21.44 50.26 8.62
C VAL A 9 -21.26 48.84 9.18
N LEU A 10 -22.22 48.38 9.98
CA LEU A 10 -22.36 46.98 10.38
C LEU A 10 -23.10 46.26 9.25
N GLY A 11 -22.40 45.49 8.43
CA GLY A 11 -22.98 44.66 7.37
C GLY A 11 -22.73 43.18 7.67
N VAL A 12 -23.59 42.57 8.49
CA VAL A 12 -23.58 41.12 8.70
C VAL A 12 -24.42 40.49 7.59
N LEU A 13 -23.76 39.91 6.59
CA LEU A 13 -24.39 39.01 5.63
C LEU A 13 -23.82 37.61 5.88
N ALA A 14 -24.49 36.84 6.74
CA ALA A 14 -24.20 35.44 6.96
C ALA A 14 -24.85 34.62 5.84
N ILE A 15 -24.07 34.28 4.82
CA ILE A 15 -24.47 33.29 3.82
C ILE A 15 -24.14 31.91 4.40
N CYS A 16 -25.14 31.23 4.95
CA CYS A 16 -25.03 29.80 5.28
C CYS A 16 -25.05 29.00 3.97
N ALA A 17 -23.89 28.81 3.36
CA ALA A 17 -23.70 27.82 2.32
C ALA A 17 -23.69 26.43 2.99
N SER A 18 -24.83 25.75 3.01
CA SER A 18 -24.90 24.33 3.32
C SER A 18 -24.33 23.57 2.12
N THR A 19 -23.02 23.34 2.12
CA THR A 19 -22.40 22.36 1.24
C THR A 19 -22.86 20.98 1.70
N TYR A 20 -23.69 20.34 0.88
CA TYR A 20 -23.94 18.92 1.00
C TYR A 20 -22.62 18.21 0.69
N GLY A 21 -21.95 17.72 1.73
CA GLY A 21 -20.90 16.72 1.55
C GLY A 21 -21.56 15.48 0.95
N ALA A 22 -21.30 15.23 -0.32
CA ALA A 22 -21.57 13.92 -0.89
C ALA A 22 -20.63 12.96 -0.16
N ALA A 23 -21.18 12.09 0.69
CA ALA A 23 -20.43 10.96 1.19
C ALA A 23 -20.11 10.07 -0.01
N VAL A 24 -18.91 10.24 -0.57
CA VAL A 24 -18.31 9.23 -1.42
C VAL A 24 -17.88 8.13 -0.47
N SER A 25 -18.77 7.16 -0.26
CA SER A 25 -18.35 5.87 0.25
C SER A 25 -17.42 5.32 -0.83
N ALA A 26 -16.12 5.29 -0.55
CA ALA A 26 -15.27 4.35 -1.24
C ALA A 26 -15.85 2.98 -0.91
N ALA A 27 -16.58 2.41 -1.87
CA ALA A 27 -16.85 1.00 -1.87
C ALA A 27 -15.48 0.32 -1.77
N SER A 28 -15.34 -0.65 -0.87
CA SER A 28 -14.28 -1.66 -0.93
C SER A 28 -13.99 -1.92 -2.41
N VAL A 29 -12.86 -1.45 -2.94
CA VAL A 29 -12.62 -1.45 -4.38
C VAL A 29 -12.75 -2.90 -4.83
N PRO A 30 -13.83 -3.29 -5.55
CA PRO A 30 -14.01 -4.67 -5.93
C PRO A 30 -13.10 -4.87 -7.12
N GLY A 31 -11.85 -5.25 -6.86
CA GLY A 31 -10.85 -5.46 -7.91
C GLY A 31 -9.41 -5.08 -7.57
N LEU A 32 -9.10 -4.63 -6.35
CA LEU A 32 -7.71 -4.47 -5.94
C LEU A 32 -7.35 -5.62 -4.98
N PRO A 33 -6.46 -6.53 -5.36
CA PRO A 33 -5.97 -7.54 -4.43
C PRO A 33 -5.21 -6.80 -3.33
N ALA A 34 -5.75 -6.80 -2.11
CA ALA A 34 -4.93 -6.60 -0.93
C ALA A 34 -3.95 -7.79 -0.90
N GLU A 35 -2.78 -7.65 -1.53
CA GLU A 35 -1.69 -8.62 -1.49
C GLU A 35 -1.06 -8.61 -0.09
N ALA A 36 -1.86 -8.98 0.89
CA ALA A 36 -1.32 -9.58 2.08
C ALA A 36 -0.89 -11.01 1.74
N GLY A 37 0.31 -11.16 1.16
CA GLY A 37 0.95 -12.44 0.86
C GLY A 37 0.01 -13.51 0.33
N ALA A 38 -0.27 -13.48 -0.97
CA ALA A 38 -1.13 -14.40 -1.71
C ALA A 38 -1.23 -15.81 -1.09
N MET A 39 -2.23 -16.03 -0.25
CA MET A 39 -2.93 -17.31 -0.30
C MET A 39 -3.77 -17.25 -1.57
N SER A 40 -3.63 -18.25 -2.43
CA SER A 40 -4.36 -18.34 -3.68
C SER A 40 -5.87 -18.41 -3.42
N GLY A 41 -6.55 -17.26 -3.40
CA GLY A 41 -7.98 -17.09 -3.19
C GLY A 41 -8.30 -15.62 -2.92
N ASP A 42 -9.45 -15.13 -3.37
CA ASP A 42 -9.91 -13.73 -3.22
C ASP A 42 -10.25 -13.34 -1.75
N ASP A 43 -9.73 -14.08 -0.77
CA ASP A 43 -10.11 -13.96 0.64
C ASP A 43 -9.24 -12.92 1.35
N SER A 44 -9.73 -11.66 1.35
CA SER A 44 -9.19 -10.62 2.22
C SER A 44 -9.56 -10.90 3.67
N TYR A 45 -8.62 -10.75 4.61
CA TYR A 45 -8.87 -10.96 6.05
C TYR A 45 -9.12 -9.65 6.81
N PHE A 46 -9.00 -8.50 6.14
CA PHE A 46 -9.30 -7.18 6.68
C PHE A 46 -9.95 -6.29 5.62
N SER A 47 -10.69 -5.28 6.06
CA SER A 47 -11.20 -4.18 5.26
C SER A 47 -10.62 -2.86 5.75
N VAL A 48 -10.48 -1.91 4.82
CA VAL A 48 -10.05 -0.54 5.11
C VAL A 48 -11.13 0.39 4.58
N ASP A 49 -11.70 1.19 5.47
CA ASP A 49 -12.60 2.29 5.12
C ASP A 49 -11.82 3.60 5.29
N ILE A 50 -11.86 4.45 4.27
CA ILE A 50 -11.22 5.77 4.26
C ILE A 50 -12.29 6.80 3.94
N MET A 51 -12.42 7.81 4.79
CA MET A 51 -13.43 8.87 4.67
C MET A 51 -12.81 10.24 4.95
N ASP A 52 -13.35 11.30 4.37
CA ASP A 52 -13.00 12.66 4.78
C ASP A 52 -13.36 12.88 6.25
N SER A 53 -12.41 13.41 7.03
CA SER A 53 -12.65 13.69 8.44
C SER A 53 -13.62 14.85 8.61
N THR A 54 -14.60 14.65 9.47
CA THR A 54 -15.53 15.73 9.87
C THR A 54 -15.00 16.58 11.01
N ALA A 55 -13.94 16.12 11.68
CA ALA A 55 -13.34 16.78 12.83
C ALA A 55 -12.22 17.76 12.43
N VAL A 56 -11.48 17.44 11.36
CA VAL A 56 -10.32 18.21 10.90
C VAL A 56 -10.41 18.40 9.38
N GLU A 57 -10.35 19.65 8.92
CA GLU A 57 -10.36 19.97 7.49
C GLU A 57 -9.07 19.47 6.82
N GLY A 58 -9.20 18.81 5.66
CA GLY A 58 -8.05 18.26 4.93
C GLY A 58 -7.43 17.02 5.58
N ALA A 59 -8.17 16.32 6.43
CA ALA A 59 -7.77 15.06 7.04
C ALA A 59 -8.66 13.89 6.58
N LEU A 60 -8.12 12.68 6.66
CA LEU A 60 -8.79 11.43 6.34
C LEU A 60 -8.90 10.57 7.60
N ASP A 61 -10.10 10.07 7.88
CA ASP A 61 -10.33 9.08 8.92
C ASP A 61 -10.22 7.67 8.31
N PHE A 62 -9.33 6.86 8.88
CA PHE A 62 -9.11 5.47 8.54
C PHE A 62 -9.80 4.57 9.57
N SER A 63 -10.46 3.53 9.06
CA SER A 63 -11.07 2.45 9.86
C SER A 63 -10.65 1.10 9.28
N VAL A 64 -9.76 0.41 9.99
CA VAL A 64 -9.21 -0.89 9.57
C VAL A 64 -9.82 -1.98 10.44
N LYS A 65 -10.58 -2.89 9.82
CA LYS A 65 -11.34 -3.93 10.52
C LYS A 65 -10.96 -5.32 10.03
N LEU A 66 -10.80 -6.28 10.94
CA LEU A 66 -10.68 -7.69 10.56
C LEU A 66 -12.04 -8.23 10.12
N LEU A 67 -12.08 -8.92 8.97
CA LEU A 67 -13.33 -9.41 8.36
C LEU A 67 -13.92 -10.63 9.06
N GLU A 68 -13.07 -11.42 9.71
CA GLU A 68 -13.50 -12.56 10.51
C GLU A 68 -13.04 -12.41 11.96
N GLU A 69 -13.94 -12.72 12.89
CA GLU A 69 -13.66 -12.77 14.32
C GLU A 69 -12.85 -14.04 14.64
N PHE A 70 -11.57 -14.04 14.30
CA PHE A 70 -10.66 -15.12 14.68
C PHE A 70 -10.20 -14.95 16.13
N SER A 71 -10.83 -15.66 17.07
CA SER A 71 -10.37 -15.75 18.45
C SER A 71 -9.72 -17.12 18.72
N PHE A 72 -8.42 -17.25 18.45
CA PHE A 72 -7.67 -18.46 18.74
C PHE A 72 -6.40 -18.16 19.55
N GLY A 73 -6.36 -18.60 20.80
CA GLY A 73 -5.16 -18.53 21.65
C GLY A 73 -4.91 -17.17 22.31
N GLY A 74 -3.66 -16.91 22.70
CA GLY A 74 -3.27 -15.75 23.53
C GLY A 74 -2.65 -14.56 22.80
N ASN A 75 -2.31 -14.69 21.51
CA ASN A 75 -1.85 -13.58 20.68
C ASN A 75 -2.53 -13.65 19.30
N PHE A 76 -3.63 -12.92 19.17
CA PHE A 76 -4.41 -12.83 17.95
C PHE A 76 -4.71 -11.35 17.59
N GLY A 77 -5.08 -11.09 16.34
CA GLY A 77 -5.52 -9.77 15.88
C GLY A 77 -4.47 -8.97 15.13
N LEU A 78 -4.79 -7.71 14.80
CA LEU A 78 -3.98 -6.82 13.98
C LEU A 78 -2.73 -6.34 14.75
N GLN A 79 -1.55 -6.57 14.20
CA GLN A 79 -0.25 -6.29 14.82
C GLN A 79 0.51 -5.17 14.12
N ALA A 80 0.30 -5.05 12.82
CA ALA A 80 0.83 -3.95 12.04
C ALA A 80 -0.08 -3.66 10.86
N PHE A 81 -0.08 -2.42 10.40
CA PHE A 81 -0.80 -1.96 9.23
C PHE A 81 0.06 -0.96 8.47
N GLY A 82 0.13 -1.04 7.15
CA GLY A 82 0.92 -0.11 6.35
C GLY A 82 0.27 0.19 5.02
N PHE A 83 0.58 1.38 4.54
CA PHE A 83 0.04 1.97 3.33
C PHE A 83 1.02 3.01 2.78
N ASN A 84 0.90 3.26 1.48
CA ASN A 84 1.70 4.28 0.81
C ASN A 84 0.90 5.57 0.67
N VAL A 85 1.60 6.71 0.62
CA VAL A 85 0.99 8.02 0.45
C VAL A 85 1.88 8.90 -0.41
N ASP A 86 1.31 9.47 -1.46
CA ASP A 86 1.97 10.46 -2.31
C ASP A 86 1.73 11.87 -1.73
N PRO A 87 2.68 12.47 -0.99
CA PRO A 87 2.45 13.74 -0.30
C PRO A 87 2.06 14.86 -1.29
N THR A 88 1.15 15.75 -0.87
CA THR A 88 0.73 16.87 -1.73
C THR A 88 1.88 17.82 -1.88
N MET A 89 2.30 18.04 -3.12
CA MET A 89 3.30 19.03 -3.45
C MET A 89 2.60 20.31 -3.89
N GLU A 90 2.65 21.33 -3.05
CA GLU A 90 2.17 22.66 -3.39
C GLU A 90 3.29 23.43 -4.10
N THR A 91 2.92 24.20 -5.13
CA THR A 91 3.83 25.12 -5.80
C THR A 91 3.44 26.55 -5.45
N GLU A 92 4.35 27.28 -4.82
CA GLU A 92 4.19 28.71 -4.57
C GLU A 92 5.14 29.50 -5.46
N THR A 93 4.60 30.44 -6.25
CA THR A 93 5.45 31.36 -7.01
C THR A 93 5.74 32.57 -6.14
N THR A 94 7.01 32.74 -5.77
CA THR A 94 7.49 33.92 -5.03
C THR A 94 7.38 35.20 -5.87
N ASP A 95 7.42 36.36 -5.21
CA ASP A 95 7.39 37.69 -5.86
C ASP A 95 8.49 37.90 -6.92
N ASN A 96 9.59 37.15 -6.83
CA ASN A 96 10.70 37.20 -7.77
C ASN A 96 10.53 36.24 -8.97
N GLY A 97 9.39 35.56 -9.07
CA GLY A 97 9.11 34.57 -10.13
C GLY A 97 9.77 33.20 -9.91
N SER A 98 10.33 32.93 -8.73
CA SER A 98 10.85 31.59 -8.38
C SER A 98 9.71 30.70 -7.88
N VAL A 99 9.67 29.45 -8.34
CA VAL A 99 8.73 28.42 -7.85
C VAL A 99 9.35 27.68 -6.67
N VAL A 100 8.67 27.69 -5.53
CA VAL A 100 9.00 26.91 -4.33
C VAL A 100 8.05 25.73 -4.26
N LEU A 101 8.61 24.55 -4.02
CA LEU A 101 7.84 23.33 -3.74
C LEU A 101 7.77 23.16 -2.23
N SER A 102 6.56 23.07 -1.69
CA SER A 102 6.30 22.77 -0.28
C SER A 102 5.44 21.52 -0.18
N SER A 103 5.75 20.64 0.76
CA SER A 103 4.91 19.48 1.09
C SER A 103 4.22 19.72 2.42
N THR A 104 2.93 19.44 2.50
CA THR A 104 2.23 19.43 3.79
C THR A 104 2.79 18.29 4.65
N PRO A 105 3.25 18.55 5.89
CA PRO A 105 3.71 17.48 6.77
C PRO A 105 2.58 16.48 7.02
N LEU A 106 2.88 15.19 6.88
CA LEU A 106 1.95 14.13 7.21
C LEU A 106 1.92 13.93 8.72
N GLU A 107 0.75 14.03 9.32
CA GLU A 107 0.56 13.81 10.75
C GLU A 107 -0.52 12.75 11.00
N LEU A 108 -0.25 11.81 11.91
CA LEU A 108 -1.26 10.87 12.36
C LEU A 108 -1.73 11.25 13.76
N SER A 109 -3.04 11.23 13.96
CA SER A 109 -3.68 11.50 15.26
C SER A 109 -4.71 10.42 15.59
N ASN A 110 -5.21 10.44 16.83
CA ASN A 110 -6.22 9.50 17.34
C ASN A 110 -5.82 8.02 17.27
N LEU A 111 -4.52 7.72 17.25
CA LEU A 111 -4.05 6.33 17.30
C LEU A 111 -4.48 5.66 18.61
N PRO A 112 -4.97 4.40 18.58
CA PRO A 112 -5.34 3.71 19.80
C PRO A 112 -4.11 3.43 20.68
N ASP A 113 -4.33 3.30 21.99
CA ASP A 113 -3.26 3.07 22.95
C ASP A 113 -2.38 1.88 22.57
N GLY A 114 -1.06 2.10 22.59
CA GLY A 114 -0.05 1.08 22.26
C GLY A 114 0.20 0.89 20.76
N TRP A 115 -0.37 1.74 19.90
CA TRP A 115 0.06 1.87 18.51
C TRP A 115 1.15 2.94 18.37
N SER A 116 2.04 2.74 17.42
CA SER A 116 3.16 3.64 17.10
C SER A 116 3.33 3.74 15.59
N VAL A 117 3.73 4.92 15.13
CA VAL A 117 4.02 5.17 13.71
C VAL A 117 5.50 4.95 13.47
N LYS A 118 5.81 4.30 12.35
CA LYS A 118 7.16 4.22 11.79
C LYS A 118 7.07 4.53 10.30
N THR A 119 8.04 5.27 9.79
CA THR A 119 8.13 5.58 8.35
C THR A 119 9.20 4.73 7.68
N ASP A 120 9.05 4.50 6.38
CA ASP A 120 10.01 3.79 5.53
C ASP A 120 10.38 2.40 6.09
N GLN A 121 9.40 1.68 6.66
CA GLN A 121 9.63 0.40 7.31
C GLN A 121 9.17 -0.78 6.46
N GLN A 122 9.98 -1.83 6.48
CA GLN A 122 9.62 -3.10 5.89
C GLN A 122 8.62 -3.86 6.79
N MET A 123 7.48 -4.26 6.23
CA MET A 123 6.44 -4.99 6.96
C MET A 123 6.56 -6.51 6.81
N GLY A 124 7.66 -7.07 7.34
CA GLY A 124 7.76 -8.54 7.55
C GLY A 124 7.56 -9.41 6.31
N GLY A 125 8.07 -8.98 5.15
CA GLY A 125 7.93 -9.69 3.87
C GLY A 125 6.88 -9.09 2.92
N GLN A 126 6.05 -8.17 3.39
CA GLN A 126 4.98 -7.52 2.60
C GLN A 126 5.43 -6.26 1.83
N GLY A 127 6.74 -6.01 1.71
CA GLY A 127 7.29 -4.80 1.10
C GLY A 127 7.63 -3.70 2.09
N VAL A 128 7.93 -2.52 1.55
CA VAL A 128 8.26 -1.29 2.28
C VAL A 128 7.11 -0.32 2.09
N PHE A 129 6.65 0.29 3.19
CA PHE A 129 5.56 1.25 3.17
C PHE A 129 6.02 2.60 3.70
N ASP A 130 5.47 3.68 3.13
CA ASP A 130 5.75 5.05 3.57
C ASP A 130 5.34 5.24 5.03
N ILE A 131 4.15 4.72 5.38
CA ILE A 131 3.62 4.73 6.74
C ILE A 131 3.35 3.29 7.18
N ALA A 132 3.93 2.90 8.32
CA ALA A 132 3.67 1.63 8.98
C ALA A 132 3.31 1.85 10.45
N LEU A 133 2.12 1.41 10.83
CA LEU A 133 1.61 1.39 12.19
C LEU A 133 1.96 0.05 12.84
N TRP A 134 2.46 0.08 14.07
CA TRP A 134 2.87 -1.10 14.82
C TRP A 134 2.31 -1.06 16.23
N THR A 135 1.93 -2.22 16.75
CA THR A 135 1.59 -2.39 18.17
C THR A 135 2.36 -3.55 18.80
N GLU A 136 2.57 -3.45 20.12
CA GLU A 136 3.15 -4.52 20.95
C GLU A 136 2.07 -5.28 21.75
N GLY A 137 0.79 -4.90 21.57
CA GLY A 137 -0.33 -5.49 22.31
C GLY A 137 -0.81 -6.83 21.75
N ASN A 138 -1.27 -7.70 22.64
CA ASN A 138 -1.94 -8.95 22.27
C ASN A 138 -3.45 -8.70 22.10
N ASN A 139 -4.12 -9.57 21.32
CA ASN A 139 -5.59 -9.64 21.22
C ASN A 139 -6.23 -8.37 20.62
N ARG A 140 -5.62 -7.84 19.56
CA ARG A 140 -6.08 -6.62 18.87
C ARG A 140 -7.11 -6.97 17.80
N THR A 141 -8.27 -7.46 18.23
CA THR A 141 -9.42 -7.72 17.35
C THR A 141 -10.28 -6.51 17.11
N ASP A 142 -10.12 -5.50 17.96
CA ASP A 142 -10.82 -4.24 17.80
C ASP A 142 -10.36 -3.55 16.51
N GLN A 143 -11.27 -2.77 15.94
CA GLN A 143 -11.02 -1.93 14.79
C GLN A 143 -9.87 -0.95 15.10
N LEU A 144 -8.96 -0.77 14.14
CA LEU A 144 -7.92 0.25 14.20
C LEU A 144 -8.45 1.50 13.52
N ASP A 145 -8.76 2.50 14.34
CA ASP A 145 -9.21 3.82 13.90
C ASP A 145 -8.09 4.84 14.09
N PHE A 146 -7.85 5.69 13.10
CA PHE A 146 -6.91 6.81 13.22
C PHE A 146 -7.22 7.89 12.17
N THR A 147 -6.68 9.08 12.36
CA THR A 147 -6.84 10.20 11.43
C THR A 147 -5.49 10.57 10.82
N LEU A 148 -5.41 10.64 9.50
CA LEU A 148 -4.27 11.13 8.73
C LEU A 148 -4.51 12.57 8.29
N ILE A 149 -3.59 13.48 8.61
CA ILE A 149 -3.65 14.89 8.27
C ILE A 149 -2.57 15.16 7.22
N GLY A 150 -2.89 16.00 6.23
CA GLY A 150 -1.93 16.45 5.22
C GLY A 150 -1.89 15.61 3.94
N ALA A 151 -2.89 14.76 3.72
CA ALA A 151 -3.08 14.02 2.47
C ALA A 151 -4.57 13.95 2.09
N GLY A 152 -4.84 14.07 0.79
CA GLY A 152 -6.14 13.80 0.16
C GLY A 152 -6.30 12.32 -0.18
N GLN A 153 -7.54 11.90 -0.44
CA GLN A 153 -7.86 10.50 -0.72
C GLN A 153 -7.21 9.98 -2.02
N ASP A 154 -7.07 10.86 -3.03
CA ASP A 154 -6.40 10.58 -4.30
C ASP A 154 -4.88 10.37 -4.17
N GLN A 155 -4.35 10.61 -2.97
CA GLN A 155 -2.94 10.50 -2.65
C GLN A 155 -2.62 9.25 -1.85
N ILE A 156 -3.63 8.49 -1.44
CA ILE A 156 -3.43 7.21 -0.76
C ILE A 156 -3.18 6.15 -1.83
N GLY A 157 -2.08 5.41 -1.67
CA GLY A 157 -1.75 4.32 -2.57
C GLY A 157 -2.81 3.21 -2.52
N ASP A 158 -2.95 2.51 -3.64
CA ASP A 158 -3.89 1.39 -3.80
C ASP A 158 -3.47 0.12 -3.02
N GLU A 159 -2.25 0.12 -2.46
CA GLU A 159 -1.64 -1.02 -1.78
C GLU A 159 -1.67 -0.86 -0.27
N PHE A 160 -2.27 -1.85 0.39
CA PHE A 160 -2.33 -1.96 1.85
C PHE A 160 -1.77 -3.30 2.30
N ALA A 161 -1.04 -3.29 3.42
CA ALA A 161 -0.61 -4.51 4.09
C ALA A 161 -1.00 -4.50 5.55
N ALA A 162 -1.36 -5.68 6.04
CA ALA A 162 -1.57 -5.93 7.45
C ALA A 162 -0.72 -7.12 7.91
N LYS A 163 -0.32 -7.08 9.17
CA LYS A 163 0.22 -8.24 9.87
C LYS A 163 -0.79 -8.66 10.91
N VAL A 164 -1.30 -9.88 10.82
CA VAL A 164 -2.29 -10.42 11.77
C VAL A 164 -1.68 -11.60 12.51
N ALA A 165 -1.68 -11.55 13.84
CA ALA A 165 -1.29 -12.66 14.68
C ALA A 165 -2.44 -13.67 14.84
N GLY A 166 -2.11 -14.92 15.16
CA GLY A 166 -3.10 -15.96 15.46
C GLY A 166 -3.67 -16.70 14.25
N TYR A 167 -3.33 -16.29 13.01
CA TYR A 167 -3.85 -16.94 11.80
C TYR A 167 -3.29 -18.36 11.56
N PHE A 168 -2.16 -18.74 12.17
CA PHE A 168 -1.45 -19.99 11.88
C PHE A 168 -2.01 -21.26 12.57
N GLY A 169 -3.24 -21.22 13.10
CA GLY A 169 -3.77 -22.29 13.96
C GLY A 169 -4.71 -23.31 13.30
N MET A 170 -5.35 -22.98 12.18
CA MET A 170 -6.37 -23.85 11.57
C MET A 170 -5.82 -24.63 10.38
N GLY A 171 -5.18 -25.77 10.66
CA GLY A 171 -5.25 -26.92 9.75
C GLY A 171 -4.15 -27.12 8.70
N HIS A 172 -3.16 -26.24 8.56
CA HIS A 172 -1.94 -26.61 7.84
C HIS A 172 -0.96 -27.26 8.83
N GLY A 173 -0.67 -28.54 8.60
CA GLY A 173 -0.10 -29.46 9.57
C GLY A 173 1.16 -28.97 10.28
N LYS A 174 1.52 -29.68 11.37
CA LYS A 174 2.83 -29.60 12.00
C LYS A 174 3.92 -29.85 10.95
N GLY A 175 4.34 -28.79 10.26
CA GLY A 175 5.32 -28.78 9.19
C GLY A 175 6.39 -27.77 9.51
N GLY A 176 7.03 -27.93 10.67
CA GLY A 176 8.44 -27.55 10.79
C GLY A 176 9.27 -28.50 9.92
N ASP A 177 9.02 -28.51 8.61
CA ASP A 177 9.92 -29.10 7.64
C ASP A 177 10.83 -27.98 7.17
N ASN A 178 12.07 -28.06 7.63
CA ASN A 178 13.17 -27.30 7.06
C ASN A 178 13.30 -27.68 5.58
N GLY A 179 12.63 -26.96 4.68
CA GLY A 179 12.98 -26.86 3.26
C GLY A 179 13.07 -28.15 2.42
N ASN A 180 12.46 -29.27 2.84
CA ASN A 180 12.50 -30.54 2.09
C ASN A 180 11.12 -31.04 1.62
N GLY A 181 10.05 -30.31 1.92
CA GLY A 181 8.67 -30.70 1.63
C GLY A 181 7.99 -29.89 0.52
N VAL A 182 8.74 -29.24 -0.37
CA VAL A 182 8.15 -28.75 -1.62
C VAL A 182 7.74 -29.99 -2.40
N GLU A 183 6.44 -30.28 -2.40
CA GLU A 183 5.87 -31.26 -3.33
C GLU A 183 6.35 -30.85 -4.73
N PRO A 184 7.10 -31.72 -5.44
CA PRO A 184 7.72 -31.32 -6.69
C PRO A 184 6.62 -30.77 -7.59
N PRO A 185 6.81 -29.57 -8.19
CA PRO A 185 5.77 -28.96 -9.00
C PRO A 185 5.31 -29.99 -10.02
N GLN A 186 4.00 -30.23 -10.10
CA GLN A 186 3.47 -31.15 -11.09
C GLN A 186 4.02 -30.73 -12.44
N ALA A 187 4.73 -31.65 -13.09
CA ALA A 187 5.45 -31.35 -14.31
C ALA A 187 4.46 -30.82 -15.35
N VAL A 188 4.46 -29.51 -15.54
CA VAL A 188 3.62 -28.87 -16.55
C VAL A 188 4.19 -29.30 -17.90
N PRO A 189 3.39 -29.93 -18.78
CA PRO A 189 3.86 -30.27 -20.11
C PRO A 189 4.38 -29.00 -20.79
N LEU A 190 5.68 -28.96 -21.09
CA LEU A 190 6.28 -27.81 -21.75
C LEU A 190 5.54 -27.58 -23.07
N PRO A 191 5.06 -26.35 -23.35
CA PRO A 191 4.40 -26.07 -24.61
C PRO A 191 5.32 -26.44 -25.77
N ALA A 192 4.76 -26.95 -26.87
CA ALA A 192 5.53 -27.38 -28.05
C ALA A 192 6.54 -26.31 -28.53
N ALA A 193 6.26 -25.03 -28.26
CA ALA A 193 7.15 -23.91 -28.49
C ALA A 193 8.52 -24.03 -27.77
N ALA A 194 8.57 -24.54 -26.54
CA ALA A 194 9.83 -24.73 -25.81
C ALA A 194 10.72 -25.78 -26.49
N TRP A 195 10.13 -26.87 -26.99
CA TRP A 195 10.85 -27.89 -27.77
C TRP A 195 11.36 -27.34 -29.10
N LEU A 196 10.54 -26.54 -29.80
CA LEU A 196 10.94 -25.88 -31.05
C LEU A 196 12.10 -24.90 -30.83
N PHE A 197 12.07 -24.13 -29.74
CA PHE A 197 13.13 -23.17 -29.41
C PHE A 197 14.47 -23.87 -29.16
N ILE A 198 14.46 -24.97 -28.39
CA ILE A 198 15.65 -25.78 -28.14
C ILE A 198 16.18 -26.40 -29.45
N SER A 199 15.31 -26.93 -30.31
CA SER A 199 15.73 -27.48 -31.61
C SER A 199 16.33 -26.42 -32.55
N GLY A 200 15.81 -25.19 -32.50
CA GLY A 200 16.29 -24.08 -33.31
C GLY A 200 17.72 -23.68 -32.94
N ILE A 201 18.02 -23.61 -31.64
CA ILE A 201 19.36 -23.27 -31.14
C ILE A 201 20.39 -24.33 -31.56
N VAL A 202 20.07 -25.61 -31.39
CA VAL A 202 20.96 -26.71 -31.78
C VAL A 202 21.21 -26.70 -33.30
N GLY A 203 20.17 -26.43 -34.09
CA GLY A 203 20.28 -26.28 -35.54
C GLY A 203 21.25 -25.15 -35.95
N MET A 204 21.15 -23.98 -35.31
CA MET A 204 22.02 -22.84 -35.64
C MET A 204 23.50 -23.08 -35.26
N LEU A 205 23.77 -23.71 -34.12
CA LEU A 205 25.13 -24.09 -33.71
C LEU A 205 25.79 -25.04 -34.72
N GLY A 206 25.02 -25.96 -35.29
CA GLY A 206 25.50 -26.86 -36.34
C GLY A 206 25.87 -26.14 -37.64
N VAL A 207 25.11 -25.12 -38.03
CA VAL A 207 25.38 -24.33 -39.26
C VAL A 207 26.56 -23.36 -39.05
N ALA A 208 26.67 -22.75 -37.88
CA ALA A 208 27.77 -21.82 -37.56
C ALA A 208 29.14 -22.50 -37.65
N ARG A 209 29.25 -23.78 -37.28
CA ARG A 209 30.50 -24.54 -37.31
C ARG A 209 31.04 -24.84 -38.72
N ARG A 210 30.22 -24.70 -39.77
CA ARG A 210 30.63 -24.94 -41.16
C ARG A 210 31.35 -23.76 -41.82
N ARG A 211 31.49 -22.62 -41.14
CA ARG A 211 32.14 -21.41 -41.68
C ARG A 211 33.55 -21.14 -41.14
N ASN A 212 34.35 -22.18 -40.97
CA ASN A 212 35.80 -22.00 -40.91
C ASN A 212 36.39 -22.19 -42.33
N PRO A 213 36.65 -21.10 -43.09
CA PRO A 213 37.57 -21.19 -44.20
C PRO A 213 38.96 -21.43 -43.61
N ALA A 214 39.40 -22.68 -43.61
CA ALA A 214 40.80 -22.99 -43.43
C ALA A 214 41.57 -22.33 -44.58
N ALA A 215 42.29 -21.28 -44.23
CA ALA A 215 43.29 -20.65 -45.07
C ALA A 215 44.26 -21.73 -45.58
N VAL A 216 44.21 -22.00 -46.88
CA VAL A 216 45.34 -22.61 -47.57
C VAL A 216 46.38 -21.50 -47.73
N GLN A 217 47.34 -21.50 -46.83
CA GLN A 217 48.48 -20.60 -46.79
C GLN A 217 49.65 -21.21 -47.56
N SER A 218 50.38 -20.38 -48.31
CA SER A 218 51.81 -20.52 -48.67
C SER A 218 52.14 -21.54 -49.78
N ALA A 219 53.07 -21.34 -50.73
CA ALA A 219 53.94 -20.23 -51.15
C ALA A 219 54.61 -20.66 -52.48
N ALA A 220 55.19 -19.68 -53.18
CA ALA A 220 56.36 -19.74 -54.07
C ALA A 220 56.47 -20.88 -55.09
#